data_AF-A0A844IP82-F1
#
_entry.id   AF-A0A844IP82-F1
#
_cell.length_a   1.000
_cell.length_b   1.000
_cell.length_c   1.000
_cell.angle_alpha   90.00
_cell.angle_beta   90.00
_cell.angle_gamma   90.00
#
_symmetry.space_group_name_H-M   'P 1'
#
loop_
_entity.id
_entity.type
_entity.pdbx_description
1 polymer ?
#
loop_
_entity_poly.entity_id
_entity_poly.type
_entity_poly.pdbx_seq_one_letter_code
_entity_poly.pdbx_strand_id
1 'polypeptide(L)' 'MTFKEQLVTEIESMTEEEIAEVLMMVKNMKIKKAKPPQRLGSGKSILRHAGKWQGDDLKDCLQAVYDARGLAEF' A
#
# COMPACT_ATOMS: atom_id res chain seq x y z
N MET A 1 1.89 -17.77 32.04
CA MET A 1 2.62 -16.75 31.27
C MET A 1 1.64 -15.94 30.46
N THR A 2 1.78 -14.62 30.46
CA THR A 2 1.02 -13.70 29.60
C THR A 2 1.76 -13.46 28.27
N PHE A 3 1.04 -13.03 27.23
CA PHE A 3 1.67 -12.67 25.95
C PHE A 3 2.71 -11.54 26.08
N LYS A 4 2.56 -10.67 27.09
CA LYS A 4 3.54 -9.63 27.38
C LYS A 4 4.84 -10.21 27.90
N GLU A 5 4.77 -11.18 28.81
CA GLU A 5 5.96 -11.86 29.34
C GLU A 5 6.71 -12.60 28.23
N GLN A 6 6.00 -13.35 27.38
CA GLN A 6 6.60 -14.05 26.23
C GLN A 6 7.30 -13.08 25.28
N LEU A 7 6.69 -11.92 25.00
CA LEU A 7 7.28 -10.91 24.12
C LEU A 7 8.57 -10.34 24.71
N VAL A 8 8.62 -10.07 26.01
CA VAL A 8 9.81 -9.53 26.67
C VAL A 8 10.96 -10.55 26.62
N THR A 9 10.67 -11.83 26.90
CA THR A 9 11.67 -12.90 26.79
C THR A 9 12.24 -13.03 25.38
N GLU A 10 11.38 -12.94 24.35
CA GLU A 10 11.85 -13.01 22.96
C GLU A 10 12.74 -11.81 22.60
N ILE A 11 12.34 -10.58 23.00
CA ILE A 11 13.11 -9.35 22.75
C ILE A 11 14.52 -9.43 23.37
N GLU A 12 14.66 -10.03 24.56
CA GLU A 12 15.96 -10.19 25.22
C GLU A 12 16.93 -11.09 24.43
N SER A 13 16.41 -11.96 23.56
CA SER A 13 17.21 -12.84 22.70
C SER A 13 17.46 -12.32 21.29
N MET A 14 16.79 -11.23 20.90
CA MET A 14 16.87 -10.64 19.57
C MET A 14 18.06 -9.70 19.41
N THR A 15 18.51 -9.54 18.17
CA THR A 15 19.46 -8.50 17.76
C THR A 15 18.78 -7.13 17.66
N GLU A 16 19.57 -6.05 17.70
CA GLU A 16 19.03 -4.68 17.59
C GLU A 16 18.34 -4.46 16.23
N GLU A 17 18.84 -5.10 15.16
CA GLU A 17 18.24 -5.05 13.83
C GLU A 17 16.84 -5.68 13.79
N GLU A 18 16.67 -6.85 14.41
CA GLU A 18 15.39 -7.53 14.53
C GLU A 18 14.39 -6.73 15.38
N ILE A 19 14.87 -6.16 16.50
CA ILE A 19 14.06 -5.28 17.35
C ILE A 19 13.58 -4.06 16.57
N ALA A 20 14.44 -3.45 15.74
CA ALA A 20 14.09 -2.30 14.91
C ALA A 20 12.99 -2.64 13.89
N GLU A 21 13.06 -3.81 13.26
CA GLU A 21 12.03 -4.28 12.33
C GLU A 21 10.68 -4.50 13.03
N VAL A 22 10.69 -5.17 14.19
CA VAL A 22 9.48 -5.37 15.01
C VAL A 22 8.88 -4.02 15.42
N LEU A 23 9.71 -3.06 15.81
CA LEU A 23 9.29 -1.70 16.15
C LEU A 23 8.60 -1.01 14.98
N MET A 24 9.13 -1.14 13.76
CA MET A 24 8.50 -0.63 12.55
C MET A 24 7.15 -1.30 12.29
N MET A 25 7.06 -2.62 12.44
CA MET A 25 5.82 -3.37 12.24
C MET A 25 4.73 -2.93 13.22
N VAL A 26 5.06 -2.76 14.50
CA VAL A 26 4.13 -2.28 15.53
C VAL A 26 3.66 -0.85 15.27
N LYS A 27 4.57 0.05 14.88
CA LYS A 27 4.22 1.42 14.49
C LYS A 27 3.27 1.41 13.29
N ASN A 28 3.54 0.58 12.28
CA ASN A 28 2.70 0.44 11.10
C ASN A 28 1.31 -0.13 11.43
N MET A 29 1.20 -1.06 12.38
CA MET A 29 -0.10 -1.56 12.85
C MET A 29 -0.95 -0.46 13.48
N LYS A 30 -0.34 0.46 14.26
CA LYS A 30 -1.04 1.61 14.83
C LYS A 30 -1.51 2.60 13.76
N ILE A 31 -0.68 2.84 12.74
CA ILE A 31 -1.03 3.71 11.61
C ILE A 31 -2.16 3.11 10.77
N LYS A 32 -2.12 1.80 10.47
CA LYS A 32 -3.18 1.10 9.72
C LYS A 32 -4.52 1.14 10.45
N LYS A 33 -4.53 1.03 11.77
CA LYS A 33 -5.76 1.17 12.58
C LYS A 33 -6.30 2.61 12.58
N ALA A 34 -5.44 3.61 12.43
CA ALA A 34 -5.84 5.01 12.39
C ALA A 34 -6.35 5.47 11.01
N LYS A 35 -5.96 4.78 9.93
CA LYS A 35 -6.51 5.07 8.59
C LYS A 35 -7.91 4.47 8.46
N PRO A 36 -8.91 5.24 8.00
CA PRO A 36 -10.20 4.68 7.64
C PRO A 36 -9.96 3.59 6.57
N PRO A 37 -10.77 2.51 6.56
CA PRO A 37 -10.63 1.46 5.57
C PRO A 37 -10.64 2.10 4.18
N GLN A 38 -9.60 1.82 3.42
CA GLN A 38 -9.47 2.28 2.04
C GLN A 38 -10.68 1.71 1.30
N ARG A 39 -11.68 2.57 1.01
CA ARG A 39 -12.88 2.14 0.30
C ARG A 39 -12.42 1.58 -1.03
N LEU A 40 -12.70 0.29 -1.27
CA LEU A 40 -12.53 -0.29 -2.60
C LEU A 40 -13.30 0.59 -3.58
N GLY A 41 -12.61 1.08 -4.60
CA GLY A 41 -13.21 1.91 -5.63
C GLY A 41 -14.32 1.10 -6.29
N SER A 42 -15.57 1.53 -6.15
CA SER A 42 -16.73 0.77 -6.67
C SER A 42 -16.80 0.69 -8.20
N GLY A 43 -15.89 1.34 -8.92
CA GLY A 43 -15.93 1.49 -10.39
C GLY A 43 -17.11 2.34 -10.90
N LYS A 44 -18.11 2.65 -10.06
CA LYS A 44 -19.33 3.38 -10.45
C LYS A 44 -19.04 4.76 -11.05
N SER A 45 -17.96 5.43 -10.64
CA SER A 45 -17.56 6.72 -11.23
C SER A 45 -17.15 6.57 -12.69
N ILE A 46 -16.36 5.53 -13.03
CA ILE A 46 -15.93 5.25 -14.40
C ILE A 46 -17.14 4.88 -15.27
N LEU A 47 -18.03 4.03 -14.76
CA LEU A 47 -19.22 3.58 -15.49
C LEU A 47 -20.23 4.71 -15.77
N ARG A 48 -20.29 5.76 -14.92
CA ARG A 48 -21.15 6.94 -15.18
C ARG A 48 -20.81 7.68 -16.46
N HIS A 49 -19.55 7.58 -16.89
CA HIS A 49 -19.06 8.28 -18.06
C HIS A 49 -18.93 7.37 -19.28
N ALA A 50 -19.02 6.04 -19.14
CA ALA A 50 -18.93 5.09 -20.26
C ALA A 50 -19.87 5.50 -21.43
N GLY A 51 -19.32 5.58 -22.64
CA GLY A 51 -20.05 6.01 -23.84
C GLY A 51 -20.23 7.53 -24.01
N LYS A 52 -19.83 8.35 -23.03
CA LYS A 52 -19.79 9.82 -23.11
C LYS A 52 -18.37 10.38 -23.29
N TRP A 53 -17.40 9.50 -23.53
CA TRP A 53 -16.01 9.87 -23.69
C TRP A 53 -15.91 10.59 -25.03
N GLN A 54 -15.33 11.78 -25.02
CA GLN A 54 -15.06 12.58 -26.21
C GLN A 54 -13.55 12.77 -26.29
N GLY A 55 -12.99 12.59 -27.48
CA GLY A 55 -11.55 12.57 -27.72
C GLY A 55 -11.17 11.38 -28.61
N ASP A 56 -10.27 11.61 -29.58
CA ASP A 56 -9.62 10.56 -30.38
C ASP A 56 -8.15 10.34 -29.95
N ASP A 57 -7.78 10.93 -28.82
CA ASP A 57 -6.46 11.03 -28.22
C ASP A 57 -6.01 9.77 -27.47
N LEU A 58 -6.72 8.65 -27.67
CA LEU A 58 -6.37 7.36 -27.06
C LEU A 58 -4.91 6.99 -27.32
N LYS A 59 -4.43 7.24 -28.54
CA LYS A 59 -3.04 6.94 -28.93
C LYS A 59 -2.04 7.83 -28.20
N ASP A 60 -2.33 9.13 -28.10
CA ASP A 60 -1.46 10.10 -27.45
C ASP A 60 -1.40 9.86 -25.93
N CYS A 61 -2.54 9.56 -25.32
CA CYS A 61 -2.62 9.15 -23.92
C CYS A 61 -1.85 7.86 -23.66
N LEU A 62 -1.99 6.87 -24.55
CA LEU A 62 -1.29 5.59 -24.42
C LEU A 62 0.23 5.77 -24.57
N GLN A 63 0.66 6.61 -25.51
CA GLN A 63 2.07 6.93 -25.71
C GLN A 63 2.67 7.62 -24.48
N ALA A 64 1.96 8.61 -23.91
CA ALA A 64 2.39 9.29 -22.69
C ALA A 64 2.56 8.32 -21.50
N VAL A 65 1.71 7.29 -21.39
CA VAL A 65 1.86 6.24 -20.36
C VAL A 65 3.10 5.39 -20.61
N TYR A 66 3.37 4.99 -21.85
CA TYR A 66 4.58 4.24 -22.18
C TYR A 66 5.85 5.06 -21.90
N ASP A 67 5.85 6.34 -22.27
CA ASP A 67 6.98 7.23 -22.08
C ASP A 67 7.25 7.51 -20.59
N ALA A 68 6.19 7.60 -19.78
CA ALA A 68 6.29 7.82 -18.34
C ALA A 68 6.54 6.54 -17.52
N ARG A 69 6.42 5.35 -18.14
CA ARG A 69 6.62 4.09 -17.44
C ARG A 69 8.11 3.87 -17.20
N GLY A 70 8.54 4.03 -15.95
CA GLY A 70 9.89 3.65 -15.53
C GLY A 70 10.18 2.17 -15.79
N LEU A 71 11.43 1.85 -16.10
CA LEU A 71 11.94 0.48 -16.21
C LEU A 71 11.69 -0.24 -14.88
N ALA A 72 10.66 -1.08 -14.83
CA ALA A 72 10.44 -1.99 -13.72
C ALA A 72 11.35 -3.20 -13.93
N GLU A 73 12.43 -3.27 -13.15
CA GLU A 73 13.20 -4.50 -12.98
C GLU A 73 12.46 -5.39 -11.98
N PHE A 74 12.27 -6.66 -12.34
CA PHE A 74 11.65 -7.69 -11.51
C PHE A 74 12.67 -8.77 -11.18
#